data_AF-A0A348WHK7-F1
#
_entry.id   AF-A0A348WHK7-F1
#
_cell.length_a   1.000
_cell.length_b   1.000
_cell.length_c   1.000
_cell.angle_alpha   90.00
_cell.angle_beta   90.00
_cell.angle_gamma   90.00
#
_symmetry.space_group_name_H-M   'P 1'
#
loop_
_entity.id
_entity.type
_entity.pdbx_description
1 polymer ?
#
loop_
_entity_poly.entity_id
_entity_poly.type
_entity_poly.pdbx_seq_one_letter_code
_entity_poly.pdbx_strand_id
1 'polypeptide(L)' 'MLKTRAKYNLGQVVRHKKHPFRGVVFDVDPEFSNTEEWYDSIPEDSRPTRDQPFYHLLA' A
#
# COMPACT_ATOMS: atom_id res chain seq x y z
N MET A 1 -0.14 0.96 -20.92
CA MET A 1 0.21 1.92 -19.85
C MET A 1 -0.80 1.75 -18.72
N LEU A 2 -0.36 1.28 -17.55
CA LEU A 2 -1.17 1.30 -16.33
C LEU A 2 -1.57 2.75 -16.05
N LYS A 3 -2.88 3.04 -16.06
CA LYS A 3 -3.44 4.35 -15.69
C LYS A 3 -3.87 4.33 -14.22
N THR A 4 -3.00 3.89 -13.32
CA THR A 4 -3.25 4.00 -11.88
C THR A 4 -2.82 5.40 -11.43
N ARG A 5 -3.77 6.19 -10.91
CA ARG A 5 -3.48 7.50 -10.35
C ARG A 5 -3.16 7.32 -8.87
N ALA A 6 -1.93 7.67 -8.47
CA ALA A 6 -1.60 7.77 -7.06
C ALA A 6 -2.52 8.81 -6.39
N LYS A 7 -3.23 8.37 -5.35
CA LYS A 7 -4.13 9.21 -4.55
C LYS A 7 -3.39 10.10 -3.56
N TYR A 8 -2.26 9.62 -3.03
CA TYR A 8 -1.45 10.31 -2.05
C TYR A 8 -0.05 10.62 -2.60
N ASN A 9 0.57 11.67 -2.07
CA ASN A 9 1.88 12.15 -2.50
C ASN A 9 2.96 11.79 -1.45
N LEU A 10 4.23 11.78 -1.86
CA LEU A 10 5.36 11.67 -0.92
C LEU A 10 5.34 12.82 0.09
N GLY A 11 5.68 12.51 1.35
CA GLY A 11 5.61 13.43 2.48
C GLY A 11 4.21 13.66 3.05
N GLN A 12 3.16 13.11 2.43
CA GLN A 12 1.80 13.27 2.92
C GLN A 12 1.56 12.44 4.19
N VAL A 13 1.01 13.07 5.23
CA VAL A 13 0.53 12.36 6.42
C VAL A 13 -0.83 11.73 6.11
N VAL A 14 -0.95 10.42 6.29
CA VAL A 14 -2.18 9.66 6.11
C VAL A 14 -2.56 8.92 7.38
N ARG A 15 -3.85 8.59 7.54
CA ARG A 15 -4.37 7.75 8.63
C ARG A 15 -4.82 6.42 8.05
N HIS A 16 -4.38 5.33 8.67
CA HIS A 16 -4.80 4.00 8.24
C HIS A 16 -6.30 3.78 8.56
N LYS A 17 -7.04 3.14 7.64
CA LYS A 17 -8.50 2.98 7.75
C LYS A 17 -8.92 1.94 8.80
N LYS A 18 -8.20 0.81 8.87
CA LYS A 18 -8.51 -0.31 9.80
C LYS A 18 -7.76 -0.17 11.13
N HIS A 19 -6.43 -0.04 11.08
CA HIS A 19 -5.57 0.16 12.25
C HIS A 19 -5.46 1.63 12.70
N PRO A 20 -5.36 1.91 14.01
CA PRO A 20 -5.41 3.27 14.57
C PRO A 20 -4.04 3.98 14.57
N PHE A 21 -3.35 4.02 13.42
CA PHE A 21 -2.07 4.73 13.29
C PHE A 21 -2.10 5.80 12.20
N ARG A 22 -1.13 6.72 12.27
CA ARG A 22 -0.82 7.70 11.23
C ARG A 22 0.58 7.40 10.71
N GLY A 23 0.80 7.64 9.43
CA GLY A 23 2.13 7.49 8.84
C GLY A 23 2.37 8.54 7.76
N VAL A 24 3.64 8.78 7.48
CA VAL A 24 4.09 9.63 6.37
C VAL A 24 4.40 8.74 5.18
N VAL A 25 3.82 9.05 4.02
CA VAL A 25 4.17 8.36 2.77
C VAL A 25 5.61 8.72 2.39
N PHE A 26 6.49 7.73 2.26
CA PHE A 26 7.87 7.96 1.82
C PHE A 26 8.22 7.27 0.50
N ASP A 27 7.41 6.31 0.05
CA ASP A 27 7.57 5.67 -1.26
C ASP A 27 6.23 5.14 -1.81
N VAL A 28 6.18 4.84 -3.11
CA VAL A 28 5.00 4.26 -3.78
C VAL A 28 5.39 3.27 -4.89
N ASP A 29 4.91 2.05 -4.78
CA ASP A 29 4.99 1.07 -5.88
C ASP A 29 3.72 1.17 -6.75
N PRO A 30 3.82 1.11 -8.09
CA PRO A 30 2.66 1.18 -8.98
C PRO A 30 1.77 -0.07 -8.90
N GLU A 31 2.35 -1.20 -8.50
CA GLU A 31 1.71 -2.50 -8.33
C GLU A 31 2.34 -3.25 -7.15
N PHE A 32 1.79 -4.41 -6.80
CA PHE A 32 2.33 -5.23 -5.72
C PHE A 32 3.75 -5.74 -6.04
N SER A 33 4.75 -5.32 -5.25
CA SER A 33 6.17 -5.66 -5.44
C SER A 33 6.75 -6.59 -4.36
N ASN A 34 5.95 -7.06 -3.40
CA ASN A 34 6.43 -8.00 -2.38
C ASN A 34 6.43 -9.45 -2.91
N THR A 35 7.05 -10.36 -2.14
CA THR A 35 7.19 -11.76 -2.54
C THR A 35 5.85 -12.51 -2.49
N GLU A 36 5.76 -13.63 -3.23
CA GLU A 36 4.58 -14.49 -3.22
C GLU A 36 4.34 -15.11 -1.85
N GLU A 37 5.41 -15.47 -1.13
CA GLU A 37 5.31 -16.05 0.22
C GLU A 37 4.66 -15.05 1.20
N TRP A 38 4.99 -13.76 1.08
CA TRP A 38 4.34 -12.72 1.88
C TRP A 38 2.85 -12.62 1.53
N TYR A 39 2.51 -12.65 0.23
CA TYR A 39 1.12 -12.58 -0.22
C TYR A 39 0.30 -13.75 0.30
N ASP A 40 0.86 -14.96 0.26
CA ASP A 40 0.20 -16.18 0.71
C ASP A 40 0.06 -16.25 2.24
N SER A 41 0.98 -15.61 2.98
CA SER A 41 0.90 -15.48 4.44
C SER A 41 -0.28 -14.63 4.93
N ILE A 42 -0.88 -13.82 4.05
CA ILE A 42 -2.02 -12.97 4.40
C ILE A 42 -3.31 -13.77 4.29
N PRO A 43 -4.19 -13.71 5.31
CA PRO A 43 -5.53 -14.30 5.23
C PRO A 43 -6.30 -13.81 4.01
N GLU A 44 -7.02 -14.70 3.32
CA GLU A 44 -7.69 -14.37 2.05
C GLU A 44 -8.56 -13.11 2.10
N ASP A 45 -9.31 -12.93 3.19
CA ASP A 45 -10.19 -11.76 3.41
C ASP A 45 -9.45 -10.43 3.57
N SER A 46 -8.13 -10.48 3.77
CA SER A 46 -7.27 -9.30 3.97
C SER A 46 -6.24 -9.11 2.86
N ARG A 47 -6.22 -9.97 1.83
CA ARG A 47 -5.27 -9.85 0.72
C ARG A 47 -5.55 -8.57 -0.09
N PRO A 48 -4.55 -7.70 -0.28
CA PRO A 48 -4.72 -6.52 -1.11
C PRO A 48 -4.77 -6.93 -2.60
N THR A 49 -5.56 -6.21 -3.40
CA THR A 49 -5.54 -6.38 -4.86
C THR A 49 -4.19 -5.97 -5.42
N ARG A 50 -3.57 -6.82 -6.27
CA ARG A 50 -2.22 -6.57 -6.80
C ARG A 50 -2.14 -5.41 -7.80
N ASP A 51 -3.21 -5.13 -8.53
CA ASP A 51 -3.31 -4.09 -9.58
C ASP A 51 -3.72 -2.71 -8.99
N GLN A 52 -3.01 -2.28 -7.94
CA GLN A 52 -3.21 -0.98 -7.31
C GLN A 52 -1.87 -0.43 -6.80
N PRO A 53 -1.74 0.89 -6.58
CA PRO A 53 -0.55 1.45 -5.98
C PRO A 53 -0.41 1.06 -4.49
N PHE A 54 0.79 0.65 -4.09
CA PHE A 54 1.14 0.32 -2.71
C PHE A 54 1.97 1.45 -2.10
N TYR A 55 1.51 1.98 -0.97
CA TYR A 55 2.16 3.09 -0.28
C TYR A 55 3.00 2.59 0.89
N HIS A 56 4.25 3.01 0.93
CA HIS A 56 5.12 2.76 2.06
C HIS A 56 5.02 3.91 3.07
N LEU A 57 4.75 3.55 4.32
CA LEU A 57 4.49 4.50 5.41
C LEU A 57 5.56 4.37 6.48
N LEU A 58 6.07 5.51 6.98
CA LEU A 58 6.77 5.60 8.26
C LEU A 58 5.73 5.99 9.32
N ALA A 59 5.47 5.09 10.28
CA ALA A 59 4.43 5.22 11.31
C ALA A 59 4.98 4.91 12.71
#